data_AF-A0A2B4SQ97-F1
#
_entry.id   AF-A0A2B4SQ97-F1
#
_cell.length_a   1.000
_cell.length_b   1.000
_cell.length_c   1.000
_cell.angle_alpha   90.00
_cell.angle_beta   90.00
_cell.angle_gamma   90.00
#
_symmetry.space_group_name_H-M   'P 1'
#
loop_
_entity.id
_entity.type
_entity.pdbx_description
1 polymer ?
#
loop_
_entity_poly.entity_id
_entity_poly.type
_entity_poly.pdbx_seq_one_letter_code
_entity_poly.pdbx_strand_id
1 'polypeptide(L)'
;MSSLQEVVNKVSVMLLLIVTTAPSRFDRREAIRATWWKNCDGTEVKCVFFTDGLRLTTDLQKNLSAEQKIHRDIEFMPFEETRIFGIRFLYQILWAKAKFKFKFMLHMDDDYFLCLENLKSELYHRPSKSLVWGSYHCSFKDIIYVDEAWIVFSSDVIERFLSQDPQTILCHPHSDQQIAVWLSTLNGSKVTLIEFHDQRLHHYPPARQLDHFKNFPRICDKYLGVHGSSPEMITNFWRNSADKRLILKLPKLTRITETCHFPNVFNISKVAGMYQFDLRPCITNPRWTPGEGMWRGTQ
;
A
#
# COMPACT_ATOMS: atom_id res chain seq x y z
N MET A 1 -9.62 -17.61 6.34
CA MET A 1 -8.86 -17.42 5.08
C MET A 1 -8.92 -18.65 4.15
N SER A 2 -9.85 -19.59 4.34
CA SER A 2 -9.82 -20.93 3.70
C SER A 2 -10.33 -21.00 2.24
N SER A 3 -10.40 -19.88 1.52
CA SER A 3 -10.94 -19.84 0.15
C SER A 3 -9.93 -19.37 -0.91
N LEU A 4 -8.69 -19.02 -0.53
CA LEU A 4 -7.66 -18.62 -1.49
C LEU A 4 -7.05 -19.85 -2.15
N GLN A 5 -7.51 -20.16 -3.36
CA GLN A 5 -6.94 -21.24 -4.16
C GLN A 5 -5.75 -20.73 -4.99
N GLU A 6 -4.60 -21.37 -4.82
CA GLU A 6 -3.42 -21.18 -5.66
C GLU A 6 -3.70 -21.63 -7.09
N VAL A 7 -3.35 -20.80 -8.07
CA VAL A 7 -3.51 -21.15 -9.48
C VAL A 7 -2.27 -21.89 -9.97
N VAL A 8 -2.48 -22.93 -10.77
CA VAL A 8 -1.40 -23.76 -11.33
C VAL A 8 -0.47 -22.93 -12.21
N ASN A 9 -1.04 -22.10 -13.10
CA ASN A 9 -0.30 -21.25 -14.02
C ASN A 9 -0.43 -19.78 -13.60
N LYS A 10 0.50 -19.32 -12.76
CA LYS A 10 0.57 -17.93 -12.31
C LYS A 10 1.05 -17.00 -13.42
N VAL A 11 0.35 -15.89 -13.62
CA VAL A 11 0.77 -14.83 -14.55
C VAL A 11 2.03 -14.16 -13.99
N SER A 12 3.01 -13.91 -14.86
CA SER A 12 4.25 -13.25 -14.50
C SER A 12 4.20 -11.77 -14.85
N VAL A 13 4.45 -10.88 -13.89
CA VAL A 13 4.47 -9.42 -14.07
C VAL A 13 5.70 -8.80 -13.43
N MET A 14 6.11 -7.61 -13.87
CA MET A 14 7.16 -6.86 -13.15
C MET A 14 6.60 -6.31 -11.85
N LEU A 15 5.46 -5.62 -11.93
CA LEU A 15 4.81 -4.95 -10.82
C LEU A 15 3.37 -5.45 -10.64
N LEU A 16 3.04 -5.92 -9.45
CA LEU A 16 1.67 -6.09 -9.01
C LEU A 16 1.28 -4.89 -8.14
N LEU A 17 0.35 -4.07 -8.62
CA LEU A 17 -0.13 -2.88 -7.93
C LEU A 17 -1.49 -3.16 -7.31
N ILE A 18 -1.57 -3.07 -5.99
CA ILE A 18 -2.78 -3.26 -5.20
C ILE A 18 -3.21 -1.91 -4.63
N VAL A 19 -4.44 -1.49 -4.95
CA VAL A 19 -5.07 -0.32 -4.34
C VAL A 19 -6.15 -0.77 -3.38
N THR A 20 -6.02 -0.42 -2.10
CA THR A 20 -7.05 -0.69 -1.10
C THR A 20 -8.10 0.44 -1.13
N THR A 21 -9.37 0.08 -1.28
CA THR A 21 -10.47 1.03 -1.41
C THR A 21 -11.73 0.53 -0.71
N ALA A 22 -12.53 1.47 -0.18
CA ALA A 22 -13.80 1.11 0.47
C ALA A 22 -14.90 0.85 -0.57
N PRO A 23 -15.89 -0.03 -0.27
CA PRO A 23 -17.01 -0.36 -1.17
C PRO A 23 -17.70 0.87 -1.78
N SER A 24 -17.91 1.90 -0.96
CA SER A 24 -18.62 3.13 -1.29
C SER A 24 -17.84 4.12 -2.17
N ARG A 25 -16.52 3.98 -2.29
CA ARG A 25 -15.61 4.95 -2.94
C ARG A 25 -15.48 4.73 -4.45
N PHE A 26 -16.62 4.66 -5.14
CA PHE A 26 -16.66 4.51 -6.60
C PHE A 26 -15.95 5.66 -7.32
N ASP A 27 -16.15 6.89 -6.85
CA ASP A 27 -15.56 8.12 -7.38
C ASP A 27 -14.02 8.10 -7.36
N ARG A 28 -13.41 7.60 -6.27
CA ARG A 28 -11.96 7.43 -6.18
C ARG A 28 -11.46 6.39 -7.18
N ARG A 29 -12.11 5.23 -7.26
CA ARG A 29 -11.75 4.18 -8.23
C ARG A 29 -11.90 4.70 -9.67
N GLU A 30 -12.96 5.42 -9.98
CA GLU A 30 -13.18 6.02 -11.30
C GLU A 30 -12.09 7.04 -11.65
N ALA A 31 -11.76 7.96 -10.74
CA ALA A 31 -10.69 8.93 -10.97
C ALA A 31 -9.33 8.27 -11.18
N ILE A 32 -9.01 7.22 -10.41
CA ILE A 32 -7.81 6.42 -10.61
C ILE A 32 -7.81 5.76 -11.99
N ARG A 33 -8.90 5.07 -12.37
CA ARG A 33 -9.07 4.45 -13.70
C ARG A 33 -8.91 5.45 -14.84
N ALA A 34 -9.44 6.66 -14.66
CA ALA A 34 -9.39 7.72 -15.66
C ALA A 34 -7.99 8.36 -15.81
N THR A 35 -7.05 8.06 -14.92
CA THR A 35 -5.73 8.71 -14.82
C THR A 35 -4.58 7.71 -14.91
N TRP A 36 -3.73 7.61 -13.89
CA TRP A 36 -2.49 6.85 -13.90
C TRP A 36 -2.70 5.35 -14.06
N TRP A 37 -3.89 4.82 -13.75
CA TRP A 37 -4.25 3.43 -13.99
C TRP A 37 -4.27 3.06 -15.49
N LYS A 38 -4.38 4.04 -16.39
CA LYS A 38 -4.27 3.82 -17.84
C LYS A 38 -2.92 3.21 -18.23
N ASN A 39 -1.90 3.37 -17.39
CA ASN A 39 -0.57 2.80 -17.58
C ASN A 39 -0.43 1.36 -17.04
N CYS A 40 -1.51 0.76 -16.54
CA CYS A 40 -1.60 -0.64 -16.15
C CYS A 40 -1.88 -1.52 -17.39
N ASP A 41 -0.82 -1.96 -18.07
CA ASP A 41 -0.92 -2.71 -19.34
C ASP A 41 -1.29 -4.20 -19.18
N GLY A 42 -1.34 -4.72 -17.96
CA GLY A 42 -1.66 -6.12 -17.65
C GLY A 42 -0.55 -7.13 -17.98
N THR A 43 0.59 -6.69 -18.51
CA THR A 43 1.73 -7.53 -18.91
C THR A 43 2.97 -7.22 -18.08
N GLU A 44 3.39 -5.96 -18.05
CA GLU A 44 4.44 -5.44 -17.19
C GLU A 44 3.87 -5.08 -15.81
N VAL A 45 2.70 -4.44 -15.79
CA VAL A 45 2.02 -3.98 -14.57
C VAL A 45 0.61 -4.51 -14.49
N LYS A 46 0.31 -5.29 -13.45
CA LYS A 46 -1.06 -5.71 -13.13
C LYS A 46 -1.58 -4.86 -11.97
N CYS A 47 -2.66 -4.11 -12.21
CA CYS A 47 -3.34 -3.33 -11.19
C CYS A 47 -4.65 -4.00 -10.77
N VAL A 48 -4.94 -4.00 -9.46
CA VAL A 48 -6.16 -4.59 -8.88
C VAL A 48 -6.63 -3.75 -7.69
N PHE A 49 -7.92 -3.43 -7.67
CA PHE A 49 -8.57 -2.81 -6.52
C PHE A 49 -8.97 -3.90 -5.52
N PHE A 50 -8.74 -3.66 -4.24
CA PHE A 50 -9.19 -4.52 -3.17
C PHE A 50 -10.27 -3.81 -2.36
N THR A 51 -11.44 -4.43 -2.25
CA THR A 51 -12.56 -3.90 -1.46
C THR A 51 -13.14 -4.98 -0.57
N ASP A 52 -13.73 -4.58 0.56
CA ASP A 52 -14.48 -5.49 1.44
C ASP A 52 -15.77 -5.97 0.74
N GLY A 53 -16.11 -7.25 0.91
CA GLY A 53 -17.22 -7.91 0.24
C GLY A 53 -18.37 -8.36 1.13
N LEU A 54 -18.25 -8.28 2.46
CA LEU A 54 -19.27 -8.76 3.39
C LEU A 54 -20.11 -7.61 3.98
N ARG A 55 -21.37 -7.92 4.30
CA ARG A 55 -22.36 -7.02 4.93
C ARG A 55 -22.54 -5.67 4.23
N LEU A 56 -22.43 -5.69 2.90
CA LEU A 56 -22.77 -4.55 2.07
C LEU A 56 -24.29 -4.31 2.08
N THR A 57 -24.70 -3.05 1.95
CA THR A 57 -26.11 -2.75 1.65
C THR A 57 -26.47 -3.25 0.26
N THR A 58 -27.76 -3.50 0.02
CA THR A 58 -28.26 -3.95 -1.29
C THR A 58 -27.82 -3.02 -2.43
N ASP A 59 -27.84 -1.70 -2.19
CA ASP A 59 -27.43 -0.70 -3.19
C ASP A 59 -25.93 -0.76 -3.47
N LEU A 60 -25.09 -0.87 -2.44
CA LEU A 60 -23.64 -1.03 -2.61
C LEU A 60 -23.31 -2.33 -3.35
N GLN A 61 -23.96 -3.44 -3.00
CA GLN A 61 -23.77 -4.72 -3.67
C GLN A 61 -24.16 -4.65 -5.15
N LYS A 62 -25.28 -3.99 -5.48
CA LYS A 62 -25.73 -3.80 -6.87
C LYS A 62 -24.75 -2.94 -7.66
N ASN A 63 -24.32 -1.81 -7.10
CA ASN A 63 -23.40 -0.87 -7.76
C ASN A 63 -22.02 -1.51 -7.98
N LEU A 64 -21.46 -2.17 -6.97
CA LEU A 64 -20.19 -2.89 -7.10
C LEU A 64 -20.26 -4.06 -8.09
N SER A 65 -21.37 -4.80 -8.11
CA SER A 65 -21.57 -5.87 -9.08
C SER A 65 -21.63 -5.32 -10.52
N ALA A 66 -22.30 -4.19 -10.72
CA ALA A 66 -22.35 -3.51 -12.02
C ALA A 66 -20.97 -2.98 -12.44
N GLU A 67 -20.24 -2.34 -11.52
CA GLU A 67 -18.87 -1.87 -11.72
C GLU A 67 -17.95 -3.03 -12.10
N GLN A 68 -17.97 -4.12 -11.34
CA GLN A 68 -17.12 -5.29 -11.58
C GLN A 68 -17.45 -5.99 -12.91
N LYS A 69 -18.73 -6.01 -13.32
CA LYS A 69 -19.13 -6.58 -14.62
C LYS A 69 -18.47 -5.82 -15.78
N ILE A 70 -18.28 -4.51 -15.63
CA ILE A 70 -17.69 -3.62 -16.63
C ILE A 70 -16.16 -3.70 -16.58
N HIS A 71 -15.56 -3.49 -15.41
CA HIS A 71 -14.12 -3.26 -15.29
C HIS A 71 -13.30 -4.52 -14.98
N ARG A 72 -13.87 -5.50 -14.27
CA ARG A 72 -13.20 -6.77 -13.90
C ARG A 72 -11.85 -6.59 -13.23
N ASP A 73 -11.71 -5.53 -12.44
CA ASP A 73 -10.46 -5.12 -11.80
C ASP A 73 -10.55 -5.06 -10.27
N ILE A 74 -11.68 -5.49 -9.69
CA ILE A 74 -11.90 -5.56 -8.25
C ILE A 74 -11.74 -7.00 -7.74
N GLU A 75 -10.96 -7.17 -6.68
CA GLU A 75 -10.91 -8.35 -5.84
C GLU A 75 -11.68 -8.07 -4.54
N PHE A 76 -12.65 -8.94 -4.22
CA PHE A 76 -13.46 -8.82 -3.02
C PHE A 76 -12.83 -9.61 -1.87
N MET A 77 -12.49 -8.90 -0.80
CA MET A 77 -12.02 -9.51 0.43
C MET A 77 -13.19 -10.06 1.25
N PRO A 78 -13.04 -11.21 1.91
CA PRO A 78 -14.09 -11.83 2.73
C PRO A 78 -14.19 -11.15 4.11
N PHE A 79 -14.29 -9.82 4.12
CA PHE A 79 -14.33 -9.00 5.33
C PHE A 79 -15.45 -7.98 5.28
N GLU A 80 -15.83 -7.53 6.48
CA GLU A 80 -16.70 -6.39 6.71
C GLU A 80 -15.85 -5.12 6.84
N GLU A 81 -16.41 -3.96 6.49
CA GLU A 81 -15.74 -2.67 6.60
C GLU A 81 -15.51 -2.27 8.07
N THR A 82 -14.42 -2.78 8.64
CA THR A 82 -14.01 -2.60 10.05
C THR A 82 -12.52 -2.22 10.15
N ARG A 83 -12.01 -1.97 11.36
CA ARG A 83 -10.60 -1.59 11.57
C ARG A 83 -9.69 -2.82 11.64
N ILE A 84 -9.46 -3.43 10.49
CA ILE A 84 -8.68 -4.67 10.33
C ILE A 84 -7.66 -4.54 9.19
N PHE A 85 -7.04 -3.37 9.04
CA PHE A 85 -6.15 -3.07 7.90
C PHE A 85 -4.98 -4.05 7.80
N GLY A 86 -4.39 -4.46 8.93
CA GLY A 86 -3.35 -5.48 8.92
C GLY A 86 -3.83 -6.86 8.42
N ILE A 87 -5.05 -7.28 8.75
CA ILE A 87 -5.64 -8.52 8.24
C ILE A 87 -5.94 -8.41 6.73
N ARG A 88 -6.37 -7.23 6.26
CA ARG A 88 -6.55 -6.96 4.82
C ARG A 88 -5.22 -7.10 4.08
N PHE A 89 -4.15 -6.52 4.61
CA PHE A 89 -2.81 -6.66 4.04
C PHE A 89 -2.37 -8.12 3.97
N LEU A 90 -2.54 -8.90 5.05
CA LEU A 90 -2.24 -10.34 5.05
C LEU A 90 -3.02 -11.08 3.94
N TYR A 91 -4.31 -10.79 3.78
CA TYR A 91 -5.12 -11.38 2.72
C TYR A 91 -4.60 -10.99 1.32
N GLN A 92 -4.26 -9.73 1.11
CA GLN A 92 -3.74 -9.22 -0.16
C GLN A 92 -2.44 -9.92 -0.56
N ILE A 93 -1.50 -10.09 0.37
CA ILE A 93 -0.22 -10.75 0.07
C ILE A 93 -0.38 -12.26 -0.15
N LEU A 94 -1.31 -12.92 0.57
CA LEU A 94 -1.67 -14.32 0.32
C LEU A 94 -2.27 -14.48 -1.09
N TRP A 95 -3.23 -13.62 -1.45
CA TRP A 95 -3.84 -13.61 -2.78
C TRP A 95 -2.78 -13.35 -3.86
N ALA A 96 -1.90 -12.37 -3.64
CA ALA A 96 -0.86 -12.01 -4.59
C ALA A 96 0.04 -13.20 -4.90
N LYS A 97 0.53 -13.90 -3.87
CA LYS A 97 1.38 -15.09 -4.03
C LYS A 97 0.61 -16.30 -4.56
N ALA A 98 -0.68 -16.43 -4.29
CA ALA A 98 -1.51 -17.49 -4.84
C ALA A 98 -1.77 -17.32 -6.35
N LYS A 99 -1.84 -16.07 -6.85
CA LYS A 99 -2.28 -15.77 -8.22
C LYS A 99 -1.16 -15.36 -9.19
N PHE A 100 -0.09 -14.74 -8.70
CA PHE A 100 0.92 -14.09 -9.55
C PHE A 100 2.35 -14.52 -9.20
N LYS A 101 3.21 -14.47 -10.21
CA LYS A 101 4.66 -14.34 -10.05
C LYS A 101 4.99 -12.88 -10.35
N PHE A 102 5.49 -12.13 -9.37
CA PHE A 102 5.82 -10.71 -9.56
C PHE A 102 7.24 -10.44 -9.07
N LYS A 103 7.92 -9.44 -9.63
CA LYS A 103 9.20 -8.97 -9.09
C LYS A 103 8.98 -8.03 -7.90
N PHE A 104 8.03 -7.12 -8.07
CA PHE A 104 7.66 -6.11 -7.08
C PHE A 104 6.16 -6.13 -6.84
N MET A 105 5.77 -5.83 -5.60
CA MET A 105 4.39 -5.53 -5.23
C MET A 105 4.35 -4.11 -4.67
N LEU A 106 3.48 -3.26 -5.22
CA LEU A 106 3.13 -1.96 -4.66
C LEU A 106 1.77 -2.10 -3.96
N HIS A 107 1.72 -1.84 -2.67
CA HIS A 107 0.47 -1.60 -1.94
C HIS A 107 0.29 -0.09 -1.77
N MET A 108 -0.94 0.39 -2.00
CA MET A 108 -1.26 1.80 -1.85
C MET A 108 -2.73 2.05 -1.50
N ASP A 109 -3.01 3.23 -0.96
CA ASP A 109 -4.36 3.72 -0.67
C ASP A 109 -5.01 4.39 -1.90
N ASP A 110 -6.34 4.52 -1.86
CA ASP A 110 -7.15 5.07 -2.96
C ASP A 110 -7.19 6.61 -3.04
N ASP A 111 -6.49 7.33 -2.16
CA ASP A 111 -6.22 8.78 -2.27
C ASP A 111 -4.77 9.12 -2.55
N TYR A 112 -4.02 8.19 -3.15
CA TYR A 112 -2.70 8.48 -3.69
C TYR A 112 -2.76 8.77 -5.19
N PHE A 113 -2.15 9.87 -5.62
CA PHE A 113 -1.76 10.05 -7.02
C PHE A 113 -0.40 9.40 -7.26
N LEU A 114 -0.22 8.69 -8.38
CA LEU A 114 1.00 7.95 -8.71
C LEU A 114 1.56 8.34 -10.08
N CYS A 115 2.85 8.66 -10.12
CA CYS A 115 3.63 8.78 -11.36
C CYS A 115 4.12 7.39 -11.80
N LEU A 116 3.22 6.60 -12.38
CA LEU A 116 3.44 5.17 -12.62
C LEU A 116 4.51 4.92 -13.69
N GLU A 117 4.63 5.74 -14.73
CA GLU A 117 5.67 5.54 -15.75
C GLU A 117 7.08 5.87 -15.22
N ASN A 118 7.18 6.89 -14.37
CA ASN A 118 8.41 7.18 -13.62
C ASN A 118 8.78 5.99 -12.72
N LEU A 119 7.83 5.47 -11.93
CA LEU A 119 8.05 4.31 -11.07
C LEU A 119 8.52 3.08 -11.86
N LYS A 120 7.80 2.74 -12.95
CA LYS A 120 8.13 1.60 -13.82
C LYS A 120 9.57 1.68 -14.30
N SER A 121 9.98 2.84 -14.79
CA SER A 121 11.33 3.05 -15.29
C SER A 121 12.38 2.82 -14.20
N GLU A 122 12.10 3.26 -12.96
CA GLU A 122 13.03 3.11 -11.84
C GLU A 122 13.16 1.66 -11.37
N LEU A 123 12.05 0.91 -11.33
CA LEU A 123 12.01 -0.47 -10.82
C LEU A 123 12.98 -1.41 -11.56
N TYR A 124 13.25 -1.18 -12.86
CA TYR A 124 14.25 -1.94 -13.60
C TYR A 124 15.68 -1.80 -13.06
N HIS A 125 15.95 -0.72 -12.33
CA HIS A 125 17.25 -0.37 -11.78
C HIS A 125 17.30 -0.49 -10.25
N ARG A 126 16.20 -0.91 -9.61
CA ARG A 126 16.15 -1.13 -8.16
C ARG A 126 16.50 -2.58 -7.80
N PRO A 127 17.01 -2.83 -6.58
CA PRO A 127 17.26 -4.18 -6.10
C PRO A 127 16.00 -5.02 -6.18
N SER A 128 16.07 -6.17 -6.85
CA SER A 128 14.94 -7.10 -7.00
C SER A 128 14.78 -8.07 -5.83
N LYS A 129 15.63 -7.94 -4.80
CA LYS A 129 15.62 -8.77 -3.59
C LYS A 129 15.74 -7.90 -2.35
N SER A 130 15.05 -8.32 -1.29
CA SER A 130 15.07 -7.72 0.04
C SER A 130 14.77 -6.22 0.05
N LEU A 131 14.01 -5.73 -0.94
CA LEU A 131 13.65 -4.33 -1.08
C LEU A 131 12.38 -4.02 -0.30
N VAL A 132 12.45 -2.97 0.51
CA VAL A 132 11.30 -2.24 1.07
C VAL A 132 11.50 -0.78 0.70
N TRP A 133 10.54 -0.18 0.02
CA TRP A 133 10.66 1.19 -0.47
C TRP A 133 9.36 1.94 -0.23
N GLY A 134 9.42 3.04 0.50
CA GLY A 134 8.24 3.87 0.79
C GLY A 134 8.58 5.17 1.50
N SER A 135 7.56 5.78 2.10
CA SER A 135 7.72 6.89 3.03
C SER A 135 7.88 6.33 4.44
N TYR A 136 8.86 6.81 5.20
CA TYR A 136 9.13 6.33 6.55
C TYR A 136 8.84 7.45 7.55
N HIS A 137 8.17 7.09 8.63
CA HIS A 137 8.04 7.92 9.82
C HIS A 137 9.33 7.80 10.64
N CYS A 138 10.00 8.93 10.88
CA CYS A 138 11.21 9.02 11.70
C CYS A 138 11.16 10.21 12.68
N SER A 139 10.02 10.38 13.34
CA SER A 139 9.84 11.48 14.31
C SER A 139 10.23 11.08 15.73
N PHE A 140 10.28 9.77 16.04
CA PHE A 140 10.51 9.26 17.39
C PHE A 140 11.55 8.14 17.39
N LYS A 141 12.49 8.21 18.35
CA LYS A 141 13.70 7.36 18.41
C LYS A 141 13.48 5.85 18.32
N ASP A 142 12.35 5.37 18.83
CA ASP A 142 12.05 3.94 18.95
C ASP A 142 10.83 3.52 18.10
N ILE A 143 10.33 4.40 17.22
CA ILE A 143 9.11 4.17 16.44
C ILE A 143 9.39 4.59 14.99
N ILE A 144 10.27 3.83 14.34
CA ILE A 144 10.59 4.00 12.93
C ILE A 144 9.84 2.95 12.12
N TYR A 145 9.01 3.39 11.19
CA TYR A 145 8.22 2.48 10.37
C TYR A 145 7.87 3.10 9.03
N VAL A 146 7.63 2.23 8.05
CA VAL A 146 7.17 2.60 6.72
C VAL A 146 5.65 2.73 6.71
N ASP A 147 5.16 3.76 6.04
CA ASP A 147 3.75 4.04 5.88
C ASP A 147 3.10 3.10 4.85
N GLU A 148 1.91 2.57 5.12
CA GLU A 148 1.26 1.62 4.22
C GLU A 148 0.59 2.28 3.00
N ALA A 149 0.30 3.58 3.05
CA ALA A 149 -0.45 4.28 2.00
C ALA A 149 0.30 4.28 0.66
N TRP A 150 1.61 4.06 0.68
CA TRP A 150 2.42 3.72 -0.49
C TRP A 150 3.68 2.95 -0.07
N ILE A 151 3.77 1.68 -0.47
CA ILE A 151 4.91 0.82 -0.16
C ILE A 151 5.18 -0.24 -1.22
N VAL A 152 6.43 -0.31 -1.66
CA VAL A 152 6.94 -1.33 -2.58
C VAL A 152 7.73 -2.38 -1.82
N PHE A 153 7.41 -3.65 -2.09
CA PHE A 153 8.17 -4.82 -1.65
C PHE A 153 8.72 -5.58 -2.85
N SER A 154 9.92 -6.14 -2.74
CA SER A 154 10.31 -7.25 -3.61
C SER A 154 9.59 -8.53 -3.22
N SER A 155 9.39 -9.45 -4.18
CA SER A 155 8.62 -10.68 -3.96
C SER A 155 9.14 -11.54 -2.81
N ASP A 156 10.46 -11.57 -2.59
CA ASP A 156 11.09 -12.35 -1.53
C ASP A 156 10.77 -11.79 -0.13
N VAL A 157 10.53 -10.48 0.02
CA VAL A 157 10.08 -9.91 1.30
C VAL A 157 8.67 -10.40 1.62
N ILE A 158 7.79 -10.42 0.62
CA ILE A 158 6.43 -10.97 0.76
C ILE A 158 6.49 -12.47 1.12
N GLU A 159 7.35 -13.25 0.46
CA GLU A 159 7.56 -14.66 0.79
C GLU A 159 8.03 -14.84 2.23
N ARG A 160 8.95 -14.01 2.71
CA ARG A 160 9.45 -14.06 4.09
C ARG A 160 8.35 -13.75 5.10
N PHE A 161 7.49 -12.76 4.84
CA PHE A 161 6.34 -12.50 5.69
C PHE A 161 5.44 -13.72 5.83
N LEU A 162 5.14 -14.38 4.71
CA LEU A 162 4.28 -15.56 4.65
C LEU A 162 4.95 -16.86 5.15
N SER A 163 6.28 -16.87 5.26
CA SER A 163 7.06 -18.01 5.76
C SER A 163 7.26 -17.98 7.27
N GLN A 164 6.83 -16.91 7.95
CA GLN A 164 6.79 -16.88 9.42
C GLN A 164 5.79 -17.91 9.94
N ASP A 165 6.04 -18.41 11.15
CA ASP A 165 5.19 -19.44 11.76
C ASP A 165 3.74 -18.92 11.93
N PRO A 166 2.75 -19.58 11.29
CA PRO A 166 1.34 -19.18 11.38
C PRO A 166 0.77 -19.15 12.80
N GLN A 167 1.38 -19.88 13.75
CA GLN A 167 0.93 -19.91 15.14
C GLN A 167 1.41 -18.70 15.94
N THR A 168 2.51 -18.06 15.52
CA THR A 168 3.16 -16.98 16.28
C THR A 168 3.12 -15.63 15.58
N ILE A 169 2.83 -15.59 14.27
CA ILE A 169 2.69 -14.34 13.54
C ILE A 169 1.55 -13.48 14.12
N LEU A 170 1.88 -12.23 14.45
CA LEU A 170 0.99 -11.29 15.11
C LEU A 170 0.40 -10.28 14.12
N CYS A 171 -0.87 -9.95 14.33
CA CYS A 171 -1.62 -8.98 13.54
C CYS A 171 -2.00 -7.76 14.37
N HIS A 172 -2.24 -6.65 13.69
CA HIS A 172 -2.55 -5.34 14.26
C HIS A 172 -3.69 -4.67 13.48
N PRO A 173 -4.52 -3.78 14.08
CA PRO A 173 -5.62 -3.16 13.35
C PRO A 173 -5.13 -2.17 12.29
N HIS A 174 -3.93 -1.63 12.44
CA HIS A 174 -3.25 -0.78 11.45
C HIS A 174 -2.18 -1.55 10.69
N SER A 175 -2.12 -1.33 9.37
CA SER A 175 -1.25 -2.09 8.48
C SER A 175 0.21 -1.66 8.59
N ASP A 176 0.48 -0.36 8.63
CA ASP A 176 1.81 0.22 8.88
C ASP A 176 2.54 -0.42 10.07
N GLN A 177 1.89 -0.48 11.24
CA GLN A 177 2.45 -1.04 12.45
C GLN A 177 2.58 -2.56 12.36
N GLN A 178 1.64 -3.26 11.72
CA GLN A 178 1.77 -4.70 11.49
C GLN A 178 3.01 -5.01 10.63
N ILE A 179 3.16 -4.28 9.52
CA ILE A 179 4.31 -4.38 8.62
C ILE A 179 5.60 -4.10 9.39
N ALA A 180 5.64 -3.06 10.22
CA ALA A 180 6.81 -2.71 11.04
C ALA A 180 7.20 -3.81 12.03
N VAL A 181 6.23 -4.45 12.69
CA VAL A 181 6.47 -5.61 13.56
C VAL A 181 7.05 -6.77 12.75
N TRP A 182 6.48 -7.09 11.59
CA TRP A 182 6.97 -8.20 10.75
C TRP A 182 8.38 -7.93 10.23
N LEU A 183 8.68 -6.71 9.78
CA LEU A 183 10.02 -6.30 9.36
C LEU A 183 11.04 -6.43 10.51
N SER A 184 10.64 -6.05 11.73
CA SER A 184 11.49 -6.18 12.92
C SER A 184 11.85 -7.64 13.22
N THR A 185 10.92 -8.57 13.05
CA THR A 185 11.19 -10.02 13.17
C THR A 185 12.19 -10.52 12.14
N LEU A 186 12.11 -10.02 10.89
CA LEU A 186 13.06 -10.39 9.83
C LEU A 186 14.47 -9.85 10.12
N ASN A 187 14.58 -8.60 10.58
CA ASN A 187 15.86 -7.98 10.96
C ASN A 187 16.52 -8.76 12.12
N GLY A 188 15.75 -9.18 13.12
CA GLY A 188 16.24 -10.03 14.22
C GLY A 188 16.77 -11.39 13.76
N SER A 189 16.27 -11.90 12.63
CA SER A 189 16.71 -13.16 12.00
C SER A 189 17.96 -13.01 11.11
N LYS A 190 18.70 -11.90 11.23
CA LYS A 190 19.89 -11.56 10.42
C LYS A 190 19.62 -11.43 8.92
N VAL A 191 18.37 -11.17 8.52
CA VAL A 191 18.04 -10.83 7.13
C VAL A 191 18.49 -9.39 6.87
N THR A 192 19.27 -9.17 5.81
CA THR A 192 19.68 -7.81 5.42
C THR A 192 18.66 -7.22 4.47
N LEU A 193 17.83 -6.30 4.97
CA LEU A 193 16.87 -5.55 4.16
C LEU A 193 17.53 -4.31 3.50
N ILE A 194 16.99 -3.93 2.35
CA ILE A 194 17.30 -2.69 1.63
C ILE A 194 16.08 -1.80 1.74
N GLU A 195 16.12 -0.92 2.75
CA GLU A 195 15.01 -0.07 3.15
C GLU A 195 15.24 1.37 2.65
N PHE A 196 14.52 1.78 1.61
CA PHE A 196 14.62 3.12 1.04
C PHE A 196 13.50 4.04 1.54
N HIS A 197 13.92 5.19 2.05
CA HIS A 197 13.05 6.34 2.28
C HIS A 197 13.06 7.23 1.04
N ASP A 198 11.89 7.52 0.47
CA ASP A 198 11.76 8.37 -0.72
C ASP A 198 11.02 9.66 -0.42
N GLN A 199 11.77 10.76 -0.39
CA GLN A 199 11.27 12.10 -0.11
C GLN A 199 10.34 12.64 -1.21
N ARG A 200 10.27 11.98 -2.37
CA ARG A 200 9.35 12.34 -3.45
C ARG A 200 7.93 11.81 -3.21
N LEU A 201 7.73 10.99 -2.17
CA LEU A 201 6.41 10.57 -1.72
C LEU A 201 5.89 11.61 -0.73
N HIS A 202 5.01 12.50 -1.21
CA HIS A 202 4.38 13.47 -0.32
C HIS A 202 3.30 12.77 0.50
N HIS A 203 3.52 12.67 1.82
CA HIS A 203 2.64 11.90 2.69
C HIS A 203 1.80 12.77 3.66
N TYR A 204 2.40 13.77 4.32
CA TYR A 204 1.70 14.62 5.30
C TYR A 204 2.17 16.08 5.24
N PRO A 205 1.29 17.07 5.49
CA PRO A 205 -0.17 16.95 5.60
C PRO A 205 -0.83 16.43 4.31
N PRO A 206 -2.05 15.87 4.34
CA PRO A 206 -2.75 15.41 3.13
C PRO A 206 -2.82 16.52 2.07
N ALA A 207 -2.54 16.20 0.80
CA ALA A 207 -2.41 17.21 -0.26
C ALA A 207 -3.64 18.11 -0.41
N ARG A 208 -4.86 17.59 -0.19
CA ARG A 208 -6.11 18.36 -0.19
C ARG A 208 -6.15 19.52 0.81
N GLN A 209 -5.29 19.52 1.82
CA GLN A 209 -5.18 20.58 2.83
C GLN A 209 -4.16 21.66 2.46
N LEU A 210 -3.44 21.49 1.36
CA LEU A 210 -2.30 22.32 1.00
C LEU A 210 -2.58 23.06 -0.31
N ASP A 211 -2.74 24.38 -0.23
CA ASP A 211 -3.12 25.21 -1.38
C ASP A 211 -2.16 25.10 -2.57
N HIS A 212 -0.88 24.88 -2.33
CA HIS A 212 0.12 24.77 -3.39
C HIS A 212 -0.10 23.56 -4.31
N PHE A 213 -0.84 22.54 -3.86
CA PHE A 213 -1.20 21.40 -4.69
C PHE A 213 -2.39 21.67 -5.62
N LYS A 214 -3.23 22.68 -5.37
CA LYS A 214 -4.44 22.93 -6.17
C LYS A 214 -4.15 23.10 -7.67
N ASN A 215 -3.03 23.74 -8.00
CA ASN A 215 -2.63 24.05 -9.38
C ASN A 215 -1.19 23.63 -9.69
N PHE A 216 -0.66 22.59 -9.03
CA PHE A 216 0.74 22.18 -9.22
C PHE A 216 0.96 21.56 -10.61
N PRO A 217 1.65 22.24 -11.54
CA PRO A 217 1.89 21.69 -12.87
C PRO A 217 3.03 20.67 -12.81
N ARG A 218 3.02 19.69 -13.73
CA ARG A 218 4.14 18.75 -13.91
C ARG A 218 4.57 18.07 -12.61
N ILE A 219 3.59 17.58 -11.86
CA ILE A 219 3.79 17.05 -10.51
C ILE A 219 4.85 15.93 -10.45
N CYS A 220 4.98 15.14 -11.53
CA CYS A 220 5.91 14.03 -11.62
C CYS A 220 7.38 14.46 -11.81
N ASP A 221 7.65 15.73 -12.06
CA ASP A 221 9.03 16.25 -12.04
C ASP A 221 9.59 16.32 -10.60
N LYS A 222 8.71 16.47 -9.60
CA LYS A 222 9.09 16.64 -8.19
C LYS A 222 8.68 15.46 -7.30
N TYR A 223 7.51 14.88 -7.55
CA TYR A 223 6.94 13.84 -6.71
C TYR A 223 6.84 12.53 -7.48
N LEU A 224 7.02 11.41 -6.77
CA LEU A 224 6.72 10.07 -7.29
C LEU A 224 5.26 9.70 -7.00
N GLY A 225 4.74 10.21 -5.88
CA GLY A 225 3.33 10.11 -5.55
C GLY A 225 2.92 11.13 -4.48
N VAL A 226 1.61 11.36 -4.39
CA VAL A 226 1.03 12.42 -3.56
C VAL A 226 -0.20 11.89 -2.82
N HIS A 227 -0.06 11.74 -1.50
CA HIS A 227 -1.09 11.25 -0.58
C HIS A 227 -2.18 12.29 -0.31
N GLY A 228 -3.38 11.83 0.05
CA GLY A 228 -4.48 12.69 0.46
C GLY A 228 -5.07 13.51 -0.69
N SER A 229 -4.98 12.99 -1.91
CA SER A 229 -5.49 13.58 -3.14
C SER A 229 -6.98 13.24 -3.32
N SER A 230 -7.83 14.25 -3.50
CA SER A 230 -9.23 14.01 -3.87
C SER A 230 -9.35 13.46 -5.31
N PRO A 231 -10.48 12.86 -5.70
CA PRO A 231 -10.72 12.43 -7.10
C PRO A 231 -10.44 13.55 -8.13
N GLU A 232 -10.84 14.78 -7.80
CA GLU A 232 -10.57 15.95 -8.64
C GLU A 232 -9.07 16.26 -8.73
N MET A 233 -8.35 16.21 -7.60
CA MET A 233 -6.90 16.41 -7.57
C MET A 233 -6.16 15.35 -8.38
N ILE A 234 -6.52 14.07 -8.23
CA ILE A 234 -5.95 12.97 -9.03
C ILE A 234 -6.10 13.25 -10.53
N THR A 235 -7.29 13.72 -10.93
CA THR A 235 -7.56 14.11 -12.32
C THR A 235 -6.73 15.32 -12.76
N ASN A 236 -6.63 16.35 -11.93
CA ASN A 236 -5.88 17.57 -12.23
C ASN A 236 -4.37 17.31 -12.34
N PHE A 237 -3.81 16.53 -11.41
CA PHE A 237 -2.42 16.10 -11.44
C PHE A 237 -2.09 15.32 -12.70
N TRP A 238 -3.00 14.46 -13.17
CA TRP A 238 -2.80 13.67 -14.38
C TRP A 238 -2.70 14.51 -15.65
N ARG A 239 -3.58 15.51 -15.82
CA ARG A 239 -3.73 16.29 -17.08
C ARG A 239 -2.41 16.82 -17.64
N ASN A 240 -1.51 17.28 -16.76
CA ASN A 240 -0.18 17.77 -17.13
C ASN A 240 0.88 17.21 -16.17
N SER A 241 0.82 15.91 -15.88
CA SER A 241 1.67 15.27 -14.86
C SER A 241 3.16 15.30 -15.19
N ALA A 242 3.50 15.30 -16.48
CA ALA A 242 4.84 14.99 -17.00
C ALA A 242 5.32 13.56 -16.63
N ASP A 243 4.41 12.65 -16.29
CA ASP A 243 4.72 11.22 -16.11
C ASP A 243 5.17 10.62 -17.45
N LYS A 244 6.43 10.19 -17.53
CA LYS A 244 7.04 9.70 -18.78
C LYS A 244 7.95 8.52 -18.49
N ARG A 245 7.98 7.56 -19.42
CA ARG A 245 8.92 6.43 -19.37
C ARG A 245 10.34 6.84 -19.79
N LEU A 246 10.92 7.82 -19.11
CA LEU A 246 12.21 8.39 -19.47
C LEU A 246 13.07 8.62 -18.21
N ILE A 247 14.05 7.74 -17.98
CA ILE A 247 15.12 8.02 -17.02
C ILE A 247 16.27 8.66 -17.77
N LEU A 248 16.38 9.99 -17.67
CA LEU A 248 17.61 10.69 -18.05
C LEU A 248 18.70 10.47 -17.00
N LYS A 249 18.31 10.34 -15.73
CA LYS A 249 19.19 10.09 -14.59
C LYS A 249 18.41 9.37 -13.50
N LEU A 250 18.91 8.22 -13.05
CA LEU A 250 18.26 7.45 -11.99
C LEU A 250 18.25 8.27 -10.68
N PRO A 251 17.09 8.54 -10.08
CA PRO A 251 17.02 9.26 -8.81
C PRO A 251 17.77 8.50 -7.72
N LYS A 252 18.62 9.21 -6.96
CA LYS A 252 19.30 8.63 -5.80
C LYS A 252 18.27 8.42 -4.70
N LEU A 253 18.05 7.18 -4.31
CA LEU A 253 17.32 6.83 -3.09
C LEU A 253 18.30 6.72 -1.94
N THR A 254 17.85 7.11 -0.77
CA THR A 254 18.62 7.06 0.47
C THR A 254 18.08 5.95 1.36
N ARG A 255 18.98 5.20 1.99
CA ARG A 255 18.57 4.22 2.98
C ARG A 255 17.94 4.93 4.18
N ILE A 256 16.97 4.31 4.83
CA ILE A 256 16.38 4.85 6.07
C ILE A 256 17.45 5.11 7.14
N THR A 257 18.48 4.27 7.22
CA THR A 257 19.61 4.44 8.14
C THR A 257 20.49 5.66 7.85
N GLU A 258 20.37 6.24 6.65
CA GLU A 258 21.10 7.44 6.23
C GLU A 258 20.26 8.72 6.38
N THR A 259 18.93 8.60 6.32
CA THR A 259 18.02 9.75 6.45
C THR A 259 17.50 9.95 7.86
N CYS A 260 17.31 8.86 8.60
CA CYS A 260 16.78 8.90 9.94
C CYS A 260 17.90 9.15 10.95
N HIS A 261 17.72 10.15 11.82
CA HIS A 261 18.68 10.44 12.90
C HIS A 261 18.66 9.39 14.03
N PHE A 262 17.72 8.46 13.98
CA PHE A 262 17.53 7.41 14.96
C PHE A 262 17.83 6.02 14.36
N PRO A 263 18.19 5.03 15.19
CA PRO A 263 18.27 3.65 14.75
C PRO A 263 16.95 3.19 14.12
N ASN A 264 17.01 2.42 13.04
CA ASN A 264 15.81 1.85 12.39
C ASN A 264 15.22 0.73 13.25
N VAL A 265 14.44 1.11 14.26
CA VAL A 265 13.83 0.22 15.25
C VAL A 265 12.35 0.58 15.41
N PHE A 266 11.50 -0.44 15.48
CA PHE A 266 10.10 -0.29 15.80
C PHE A 266 9.75 -1.01 17.10
N ASN A 267 9.45 -0.24 18.15
CA ASN A 267 9.01 -0.75 19.44
C ASN A 267 7.52 -0.44 19.65
N ILE A 268 6.68 -1.44 19.41
CA ILE A 268 5.21 -1.34 19.55
C ILE A 268 4.78 -0.84 20.94
N SER A 269 5.52 -1.18 22.01
CA SER A 269 5.19 -0.74 23.38
C SER A 269 5.35 0.76 23.62
N LYS A 270 6.00 1.48 22.69
CA LYS A 270 6.17 2.93 22.71
C LYS A 270 5.07 3.67 21.95
N VAL A 271 4.26 2.96 21.15
CA VAL A 271 3.10 3.55 20.46
C VAL A 271 2.06 3.91 21.51
N ALA A 272 1.54 5.14 21.43
CA ALA A 272 0.67 5.72 22.44
C ALA A 272 -0.59 6.36 21.83
N GLY A 273 -1.57 6.66 22.69
CA GLY A 273 -2.80 7.36 22.31
C GLY A 273 -3.71 6.52 21.42
N MET A 274 -4.37 7.15 20.46
CA MET A 274 -5.36 6.52 19.58
C MET A 274 -4.82 5.44 18.63
N TYR A 275 -3.50 5.24 18.62
CA TYR A 275 -2.79 4.27 17.78
C TYR A 275 -2.26 3.06 18.57
N GLN A 276 -2.43 3.04 19.89
CA GLN A 276 -1.98 1.96 20.75
C GLN A 276 -2.98 0.80 20.75
N PHE A 277 -2.59 -0.35 20.21
CA PHE A 277 -3.38 -1.58 20.26
C PHE A 277 -2.53 -2.78 20.60
N ASP A 278 -3.15 -3.77 21.24
CA ASP A 278 -2.52 -5.06 21.47
C ASP A 278 -2.38 -5.84 20.15
N LEU A 279 -1.20 -6.43 19.98
CA LEU A 279 -0.96 -7.44 18.97
C LEU A 279 -1.73 -8.71 19.29
N ARG A 280 -2.33 -9.33 18.26
CA ARG A 280 -3.11 -10.57 18.42
C ARG A 280 -2.70 -11.58 17.36
N PRO A 281 -2.65 -12.89 17.66
CA PRO A 281 -2.24 -13.89 16.67
C PRO A 281 -3.12 -13.84 15.42
N CYS A 282 -2.52 -13.75 14.24
CA CYS A 282 -3.26 -13.59 12.98
C CYS A 282 -4.24 -14.74 12.72
N ILE A 283 -3.88 -15.96 13.14
CA ILE A 283 -4.72 -17.16 12.97
C ILE A 283 -6.09 -17.03 13.63
N THR A 284 -6.22 -16.21 14.68
CA THR A 284 -7.50 -15.96 15.35
C THR A 284 -8.45 -15.05 14.59
N ASN A 285 -8.01 -14.50 13.44
CA ASN A 285 -8.75 -13.48 12.68
C ASN A 285 -9.28 -12.35 13.60
N PRO A 286 -8.38 -11.69 14.36
CA PRO A 286 -8.76 -10.77 15.43
C PRO A 286 -9.59 -9.58 14.93
N ARG A 287 -10.47 -9.09 15.81
CA ARG A 287 -11.26 -7.86 15.61
C ARG A 287 -10.93 -6.85 16.70
N TRP A 288 -10.66 -5.61 16.35
CA TRP A 288 -10.51 -4.49 17.29
C TRP A 288 -11.76 -3.63 17.23
N THR A 289 -12.33 -3.30 18.39
CA THR A 289 -13.65 -2.64 18.44
C THR A 289 -13.51 -1.12 18.41
N PRO A 290 -14.50 -0.37 17.89
CA PRO A 290 -14.45 1.10 17.83
C PRO A 290 -14.27 1.81 19.19
N GLY A 291 -14.57 1.14 20.31
CA GLY A 291 -14.36 1.64 21.68
C GLY A 291 -12.91 1.62 22.15
N GLU A 292 -12.02 0.92 21.43
CA GLU A 292 -10.57 0.89 21.68
C GLU A 292 -9.84 2.06 20.96
N GLY A 293 -10.59 3.05 20.44
CA GLY A 293 -10.10 4.39 20.08
C GLY A 293 -10.08 4.70 18.59
N MET A 294 -11.22 5.12 18.00
CA MET A 294 -11.28 5.60 16.61
C MET A 294 -11.72 7.07 16.55
N TRP A 295 -10.90 7.92 15.93
CA TRP A 295 -11.38 9.19 15.36
C TRP A 295 -12.18 8.85 14.10
N ARG A 296 -13.49 9.07 14.16
CA ARG A 296 -14.33 9.10 12.95
C ARG A 296 -13.97 10.40 12.24
N GLY A 297 -13.17 10.31 11.18
CA GLY A 297 -12.92 11.45 10.32
C GLY A 297 -14.24 12.09 9.92
N THR A 298 -14.31 13.40 10.14
CA THR A 298 -15.49 14.23 9.90
C THR A 298 -16.02 14.01 8.48
N GLN A 299 -17.35 13.89 8.40
CA GLN A 299 -18.14 13.99 7.16
C GLN A 299 -17.77 15.24 6.36
#